data_AF-A0A7L8EYA4-F1
#
_entry.id   AF-A0A7L8EYA4-F1
#
_cell.length_a   1.000
_cell.length_b   1.000
_cell.length_c   1.000
_cell.angle_alpha   90.00
_cell.angle_beta   90.00
_cell.angle_gamma   90.00
#
_symmetry.space_group_name_H-M   'P 1'
#
loop_
_entity.id
_entity.type
_entity.pdbx_description
1 polymer ?
#
loop_
_entity_poly.entity_id
_entity_poly.type
_entity_poly.pdbx_seq_one_letter_code
_entity_poly.pdbx_strand_id
1 'polypeptide(L)'
;MPTEVCKPIIVFNSLDDSLVVLSYREVLKNKGGVYCFINTVNDKLYIGSAKDLYLRLSEHLSNRKSNVALQSAILKYGLDKFNFGVFKYFTYNSKEASHKAFTDLETSYIEKYSFDRLYNFKQTATSSTLVQLGINIQTKPS
;
A
#
# COMPACT_ATOMS: atom_id res chain seq x y z
N MET A 1 26.77 -0.63 1.27
CA MET A 1 26.21 -1.70 2.13
C MET A 1 25.02 -2.28 1.39
N PRO A 2 24.76 -3.61 1.37
CA PRO A 2 23.51 -4.09 0.82
C PRO A 2 22.42 -3.52 1.73
N THR A 3 21.65 -2.57 1.20
CA THR A 3 20.49 -1.99 1.88
C THR A 3 19.58 -3.14 2.23
N GLU A 4 19.41 -3.40 3.53
CA GLU A 4 18.56 -4.46 4.01
C GLU A 4 17.15 -4.19 3.47
N VAL A 5 16.74 -4.98 2.46
CA VAL A 5 15.45 -4.78 1.80
C VAL A 5 14.39 -5.04 2.86
N CYS A 6 13.59 -4.02 3.16
CA CYS A 6 12.51 -4.17 4.12
C CYS A 6 11.57 -5.28 3.62
N LYS A 7 11.24 -6.25 4.47
CA LYS A 7 10.37 -7.37 4.09
C LYS A 7 9.04 -7.26 4.84
N PRO A 8 7.92 -7.62 4.21
CA PRO A 8 6.66 -7.74 4.92
C PRO A 8 6.77 -8.75 6.06
N ILE A 9 6.16 -8.44 7.21
CA ILE A 9 6.07 -9.33 8.37
C ILE A 9 5.01 -10.41 8.17
N ILE A 10 4.02 -10.17 7.30
CA ILE A 10 3.00 -11.12 6.91
C ILE A 10 2.79 -10.99 5.40
N VAL A 11 2.62 -12.11 4.71
CA VAL A 11 2.33 -12.16 3.26
C VAL A 11 1.11 -13.04 3.04
N PHE A 12 0.19 -12.55 2.23
CA PHE A 12 -1.04 -13.19 1.81
C PHE A 12 -0.98 -13.43 0.29
N ASN A 13 -1.29 -14.64 -0.15
CA ASN A 13 -1.18 -15.06 -1.55
C ASN A 13 -2.58 -15.27 -2.14
N SER A 14 -2.68 -15.84 -3.36
CA SER A 14 -3.95 -16.31 -3.93
C SER A 14 -5.07 -15.26 -3.87
N LEU A 15 -4.74 -14.02 -4.25
CA LEU A 15 -5.66 -12.89 -4.19
C LEU A 15 -6.84 -13.03 -5.17
N ASP A 16 -6.70 -13.93 -6.15
CA ASP A 16 -7.71 -14.34 -7.13
C ASP A 16 -8.77 -15.30 -6.56
N ASP A 17 -8.52 -15.93 -5.41
CA ASP A 17 -9.52 -16.77 -4.72
C ASP A 17 -10.29 -15.95 -3.66
N SER A 18 -11.56 -15.69 -3.97
CA SER A 18 -12.45 -14.93 -3.08
C SER A 18 -12.65 -15.54 -1.68
N LEU A 19 -12.66 -16.88 -1.53
CA LEU A 19 -12.84 -17.54 -0.23
C LEU A 19 -11.58 -17.40 0.61
N VAL A 20 -10.42 -17.53 -0.03
CA VAL A 20 -9.13 -17.27 0.61
C VAL A 20 -9.03 -15.81 1.05
N VAL A 21 -9.40 -14.85 0.19
CA VAL A 21 -9.42 -13.43 0.54
C VAL A 21 -10.36 -13.14 1.72
N LEU A 22 -11.55 -13.76 1.75
CA LEU A 22 -12.49 -13.62 2.88
C LEU A 22 -11.87 -14.09 4.20
N SER A 23 -11.04 -15.14 4.19
CA SER A 23 -10.36 -15.62 5.40
C SER A 23 -9.38 -14.59 6.00
N TYR A 24 -8.82 -13.69 5.18
CA TYR A 24 -7.88 -12.66 5.62
C TYR A 24 -8.51 -11.61 6.52
N ARG A 25 -9.85 -11.54 6.53
CA ARG A 25 -10.61 -10.65 7.41
C ARG A 25 -10.26 -10.85 8.88
N GLU A 26 -10.06 -12.09 9.31
CA GLU A 26 -9.74 -12.41 10.71
C GLU A 26 -8.38 -11.84 11.14
N VAL A 27 -7.45 -11.71 10.18
CA VAL A 27 -6.10 -11.19 10.43
C VAL A 27 -6.01 -9.69 10.18
N LEU A 28 -6.75 -9.12 9.23
CA LEU A 28 -6.54 -7.75 8.77
C LEU A 28 -7.58 -6.74 9.28
N LYS A 29 -8.79 -7.18 9.60
CA LYS A 29 -9.88 -6.28 9.98
C LYS A 29 -9.55 -5.53 11.28
N ASN A 30 -9.92 -4.24 11.34
CA ASN A 30 -9.65 -3.34 12.47
C ASN A 30 -8.16 -3.19 12.80
N LYS A 31 -7.26 -3.49 11.84
CA LYS A 31 -5.83 -3.23 11.95
C LYS A 31 -5.46 -2.14 10.94
N GLY A 32 -4.89 -1.06 11.43
CA GLY A 32 -4.30 0.00 10.59
C GLY A 32 -2.82 -0.25 10.39
N GLY A 33 -2.23 0.21 9.29
CA GLY A 33 -0.83 -0.09 9.02
C GLY A 33 -0.32 0.33 7.64
N VAL A 34 0.88 -0.14 7.31
CA VAL A 34 1.51 -0.03 6.00
C VAL A 34 1.57 -1.40 5.35
N TYR A 35 1.13 -1.47 4.10
CA TYR A 35 1.04 -2.68 3.31
C TYR A 35 1.70 -2.49 1.95
N CYS A 36 1.81 -3.59 1.21
CA CYS A 36 2.17 -3.56 -0.20
C CYS A 36 1.42 -4.61 -1.03
N PHE A 37 1.31 -4.36 -2.33
CA PHE A 37 1.11 -5.40 -3.33
C PHE A 37 2.44 -5.71 -3.98
N ILE A 38 2.76 -7.00 -4.11
CA ILE A 38 4.04 -7.50 -4.64
C ILE A 38 3.73 -8.24 -5.93
N ASN A 39 4.24 -7.73 -7.06
CA ASN A 39 4.15 -8.44 -8.32
C ASN A 39 5.22 -9.53 -8.39
N THR A 40 4.82 -10.79 -8.44
CA THR A 40 5.74 -11.94 -8.44
C THR A 40 6.45 -12.17 -9.78
N VAL A 41 6.10 -11.42 -10.84
CA VAL A 41 6.73 -11.52 -12.16
C VAL A 41 7.98 -10.65 -12.26
N ASN A 42 8.02 -9.51 -11.56
CA ASN A 42 9.06 -8.50 -11.73
C ASN A 42 9.51 -7.82 -10.42
N ASP A 43 9.03 -8.31 -9.28
CA ASP A 43 9.35 -7.82 -7.93
C ASP A 43 9.05 -6.33 -7.69
N LYS A 44 8.16 -5.75 -8.50
CA LYS A 44 7.65 -4.39 -8.29
C LYS A 44 6.60 -4.36 -7.19
N LEU A 45 6.57 -3.24 -6.48
CA LEU A 45 5.71 -3.03 -5.32
C LEU A 45 4.76 -1.87 -5.54
N TYR A 46 3.54 -1.98 -5.04
CA TYR A 46 2.76 -0.80 -4.65
C TYR A 46 2.76 -0.75 -3.13
N ILE A 47 3.11 0.39 -2.52
CA ILE A 47 3.12 0.56 -1.07
C ILE A 47 2.02 1.56 -0.70
N GLY A 48 1.28 1.28 0.36
CA GLY A 48 0.25 2.19 0.86
C GLY A 48 0.03 2.04 2.35
N SER A 49 -0.70 2.99 2.93
CA SER A 49 -1.19 2.93 4.30
C SER A 49 -2.71 2.87 4.38
N ALA A 50 -3.22 2.35 5.49
CA ALA A 50 -4.65 2.27 5.75
C ALA A 50 -4.97 2.28 7.24
N LYS A 51 -6.17 2.75 7.57
CA LYS A 51 -6.76 2.58 8.90
C LYS A 51 -7.36 1.18 9.10
N ASP A 52 -7.88 0.58 8.04
CA ASP A 52 -8.32 -0.82 8.06
C ASP A 52 -7.72 -1.52 6.84
N LEU A 53 -6.78 -2.43 7.09
CA LEU A 53 -6.04 -3.15 6.06
C LEU A 53 -6.96 -4.06 5.23
N TYR A 54 -7.99 -4.66 5.85
CA TYR A 54 -8.92 -5.53 5.13
C TYR A 54 -9.83 -4.72 4.20
N LEU A 55 -10.37 -3.61 4.69
CA LEU A 55 -11.15 -2.68 3.87
C LEU A 55 -10.30 -2.17 2.69
N ARG A 56 -9.05 -1.80 2.95
CA ARG A 56 -8.15 -1.30 1.91
C ARG A 56 -7.83 -2.35 0.85
N LEU A 57 -7.57 -3.59 1.27
CA LEU A 57 -7.41 -4.72 0.36
C LEU A 57 -8.66 -4.86 -0.53
N SER A 58 -9.85 -4.91 0.08
CA SER A 58 -11.12 -5.02 -0.64
C SER A 58 -11.33 -3.88 -1.66
N GLU A 59 -11.05 -2.62 -1.28
CA GLU A 59 -11.17 -1.46 -2.18
C GLU A 59 -10.24 -1.55 -3.41
N HIS A 60 -9.04 -2.12 -3.24
CA HIS A 60 -8.10 -2.37 -4.33
C HIS A 60 -8.56 -3.52 -5.24
N LEU A 61 -9.01 -4.64 -4.65
CA LEU A 61 -9.49 -5.80 -5.41
C LEU A 61 -10.75 -5.49 -6.22
N SER A 62 -11.64 -4.64 -5.68
CA SER A 62 -12.83 -4.18 -6.39
C SER A 62 -12.59 -2.96 -7.29
N ASN A 63 -11.34 -2.51 -7.44
CA ASN A 63 -10.96 -1.29 -8.17
C ASN A 63 -11.79 -0.04 -7.83
N ARG A 64 -12.20 0.13 -6.56
CA ARG A 64 -13.03 1.28 -6.14
C ARG A 64 -12.19 2.49 -5.74
N LYS A 65 -11.10 2.25 -5.01
CA LYS A 65 -10.12 3.27 -4.62
C LYS A 65 -8.74 2.67 -4.69
N SER A 66 -8.12 2.83 -5.85
CA SER A 66 -6.88 2.12 -6.17
C SER A 66 -5.89 3.03 -6.88
N ASN A 67 -4.65 2.55 -7.01
CA ASN A 67 -3.62 3.20 -7.80
C ASN A 67 -3.73 2.71 -9.26
N VAL A 68 -3.75 3.64 -10.20
CA VAL A 68 -3.93 3.33 -11.63
C VAL A 68 -2.83 2.42 -12.17
N ALA A 69 -1.56 2.66 -11.81
CA ALA A 69 -0.45 1.83 -12.27
C ALA A 69 -0.51 0.39 -11.71
N LEU A 70 -0.90 0.22 -10.44
CA LEU A 70 -1.18 -1.08 -9.85
C LEU A 70 -2.31 -1.79 -10.61
N GLN A 71 -3.41 -1.10 -10.91
CA GLN A 71 -4.55 -1.72 -11.61
C GLN A 71 -4.21 -2.12 -13.04
N SER A 72 -3.48 -1.28 -13.77
CA SER A 72 -2.96 -1.64 -15.10
C SER A 72 -2.04 -2.85 -15.03
N ALA A 73 -1.23 -2.97 -13.97
CA ALA A 73 -0.37 -4.14 -13.78
C ALA A 73 -1.17 -5.40 -13.43
N ILE A 74 -2.20 -5.32 -12.57
CA ILE A 74 -3.10 -6.43 -12.27
C ILE A 74 -3.80 -6.91 -13.54
N LEU A 75 -4.31 -5.99 -14.37
CA LEU A 75 -4.93 -6.32 -15.66
C LEU A 75 -3.93 -7.03 -16.60
N LYS A 76 -2.67 -6.60 -16.61
CA LYS A 76 -1.63 -7.15 -17.48
C LYS A 76 -1.17 -8.56 -17.06
N TYR A 77 -0.95 -8.78 -15.76
CA TYR A 77 -0.28 -9.99 -15.28
C TYR A 77 -1.25 -11.03 -14.68
N GLY A 78 -2.46 -10.62 -14.33
CA GLY A 78 -3.38 -11.44 -13.53
C GLY A 78 -3.19 -11.21 -12.03
N LEU A 79 -4.29 -11.33 -11.29
CA LEU A 79 -4.30 -11.12 -9.84
C LEU A 79 -3.58 -12.25 -9.07
N ASP A 80 -3.51 -13.45 -9.66
CA ASP A 80 -2.73 -14.60 -9.18
C ASP A 80 -1.22 -14.35 -9.16
N LYS A 81 -0.76 -13.30 -9.84
CA LYS A 81 0.65 -12.83 -9.84
C LYS A 81 0.93 -11.74 -8.81
N PHE A 82 0.00 -11.49 -7.90
CA PHE A 82 0.18 -10.53 -6.83
C PHE A 82 0.00 -11.16 -5.46
N ASN A 83 0.91 -10.81 -4.55
CA ASN A 83 0.76 -11.07 -3.12
C ASN A 83 0.45 -9.76 -2.39
N PHE A 84 -0.27 -9.84 -1.29
CA PHE A 84 -0.51 -8.71 -0.39
C PHE A 84 0.38 -8.87 0.85
N GLY A 85 1.29 -7.94 1.07
CA GLY A 85 2.20 -7.94 2.22
C GLY A 85 1.83 -6.87 3.24
N VAL A 86 2.04 -7.14 4.52
CA VAL A 86 1.93 -6.14 5.60
C VAL A 86 3.32 -5.89 6.15
N PHE A 87 3.79 -4.64 6.13
CA PHE A 87 5.08 -4.26 6.73
C PHE A 87 4.95 -3.97 8.22
N LYS A 88 3.88 -3.29 8.61
CA LYS A 88 3.60 -2.90 9.99
C LYS A 88 2.09 -2.72 10.19
N TYR A 89 1.57 -3.17 11.32
CA TYR A 89 0.18 -2.94 11.70
C TYR A 89 0.04 -2.56 13.18
N PHE A 90 -1.09 -1.94 13.50
CA PHE A 90 -1.47 -1.49 14.83
C PHE A 90 -2.94 -1.84 15.07
N THR A 91 -3.24 -2.25 16.30
CA THR A 91 -4.63 -2.44 16.76
C THR A 91 -5.13 -1.18 17.45
N TYR A 92 -6.39 -0.81 17.24
CA TYR A 92 -6.99 0.41 17.82
C TYR A 92 -7.22 0.38 19.35
N ASN A 93 -6.69 -0.62 20.05
CA ASN A 93 -6.74 -0.70 21.50
C ASN A 93 -5.87 0.38 22.18
N SER A 94 -4.91 0.96 21.45
CA SER A 94 -4.25 2.22 21.79
C SER A 94 -4.77 3.32 20.86
N LYS A 95 -5.60 4.22 21.38
CA LYS A 95 -5.85 5.52 20.73
C LYS A 95 -4.50 6.20 20.55
N GLU A 96 -3.92 6.23 19.34
CA GLU A 96 -2.87 7.19 18.92
C GLU A 96 -2.20 6.78 17.58
N ALA A 97 -2.98 6.60 16.52
CA ALA A 97 -2.41 6.66 15.17
C ALA A 97 -3.18 7.70 14.35
N SER A 98 -2.65 8.92 14.34
CA SER A 98 -3.20 10.01 13.52
C SER A 98 -2.98 9.70 12.03
N HIS A 99 -3.79 10.30 11.16
CA HIS A 99 -3.62 10.15 9.70
C HIS A 99 -2.22 10.59 9.23
N LYS A 100 -1.67 11.64 9.85
CA LYS A 100 -0.32 12.12 9.59
C LYS A 100 0.74 11.05 9.88
N ALA A 101 0.58 10.31 10.98
CA ALA A 101 1.49 9.23 11.34
C ALA A 101 1.51 8.11 10.29
N PHE A 102 0.37 7.79 9.67
CA PHE A 102 0.32 6.79 8.59
C PHE A 102 1.00 7.26 7.31
N THR A 103 0.82 8.54 6.94
CA THR A 103 1.45 9.12 5.73
C THR A 103 2.96 9.23 5.86
N ASP A 104 3.47 9.67 7.02
CA ASP A 104 4.91 9.76 7.29
C ASP A 104 5.54 8.36 7.29
N LEU A 105 4.84 7.38 7.89
CA LEU A 105 5.29 6.00 7.91
C LEU A 105 5.30 5.40 6.49
N GLU A 106 4.25 5.58 5.70
CA GLU A 106 4.19 5.14 4.29
C GLU A 106 5.36 5.70 3.48
N THR A 107 5.64 7.00 3.61
CA THR A 107 6.76 7.66 2.93
C THR A 107 8.09 7.00 3.32
N SER A 108 8.31 6.73 4.61
CA SER A 108 9.53 6.06 5.07
C SER A 108 9.72 4.63 4.52
N TYR A 109 8.64 3.95 4.13
CA TYR A 109 8.72 2.65 3.46
C TYR A 109 8.93 2.79 1.96
N ILE A 110 8.29 3.76 1.31
CA ILE A 110 8.49 4.07 -0.11
C ILE A 110 9.95 4.42 -0.40
N GLU A 111 10.55 5.27 0.43
CA GLU A 111 11.94 5.75 0.27
C GLU A 111 13.00 4.65 0.40
N LYS A 112 12.64 3.48 0.96
CA LYS A 112 13.56 2.33 1.05
C LYS A 112 13.75 1.59 -0.27
N TYR A 113 12.94 1.89 -1.29
CA TYR A 113 12.99 1.23 -2.59
C TYR A 113 13.32 2.22 -3.69
N SER A 114 14.07 1.75 -4.69
CA SER A 114 14.26 2.50 -5.93
C SER A 114 12.93 2.67 -6.65
N PHE A 115 12.70 3.87 -7.20
CA PHE A 115 11.40 4.26 -7.76
C PHE A 115 10.98 3.41 -8.98
N ASP A 116 11.93 2.88 -9.76
CA ASP A 116 11.67 1.96 -10.86
C ASP A 116 11.04 0.63 -10.40
N ARG A 117 11.20 0.30 -9.11
CA ARG A 117 10.57 -0.86 -8.46
C ARG A 117 9.18 -0.57 -7.91
N LEU A 118 8.65 0.65 -8.05
CA LEU A 118 7.38 1.05 -7.46
C LEU A 118 6.30 1.33 -8.51
N TYR A 119 5.07 0.96 -8.19
CA TYR A 119 3.85 1.42 -8.87
C TYR A 119 3.32 2.74 -8.28
N ASN A 120 3.86 3.20 -7.15
CA ASN A 120 3.56 4.51 -6.58
C ASN A 120 3.91 5.62 -7.59
N PHE A 121 3.03 6.61 -7.77
CA PHE A 121 3.23 7.69 -8.74
C PHE A 121 4.25 8.75 -8.28
N LYS A 122 4.46 8.87 -6.96
CA LYS A 122 5.41 9.81 -6.34
C LYS A 122 6.20 9.11 -5.24
N GLN A 123 7.43 9.57 -5.01
CA GLN A 123 8.27 9.14 -3.88
C GLN A 123 7.72 9.59 -2.52
N THR A 124 6.79 10.56 -2.49
CA THR A 124 6.11 11.03 -1.28
C THR A 124 4.64 10.65 -1.29
N ALA A 125 4.17 10.05 -0.18
CA ALA A 125 2.75 9.74 -0.01
C ALA A 125 1.96 11.04 0.20
N THR A 126 0.90 11.25 -0.56
CA THR A 126 -0.02 12.40 -0.35
C THR A 126 -1.39 11.86 0.02
N SER A 127 -1.95 12.31 1.14
CA SER A 127 -3.33 11.99 1.49
C SER A 127 -4.27 12.47 0.38
N SER A 128 -5.17 11.60 -0.09
CA SER A 128 -6.22 11.93 -1.05
C SER A 128 -7.14 13.07 -0.58
N THR A 129 -7.13 13.42 0.72
CA THR A 129 -7.87 14.58 1.25
C THR A 129 -7.31 15.93 0.75
N LEU A 130 -6.02 16.03 0.46
CA LEU A 130 -5.42 17.29 0.00
C LEU A 130 -5.49 17.48 -1.51
N VAL A 131 -5.71 16.41 -2.29
CA VAL A 131 -5.85 16.50 -3.75
C VAL A 131 -7.16 17.20 -4.16
N GLN A 132 -8.18 17.21 -3.28
CA GLN A 132 -9.45 17.90 -3.54
C GLN A 132 -9.37 19.43 -3.37
N LEU A 133 -8.30 19.95 -2.76
CA LEU A 133 -8.04 21.38 -2.63
C LEU A 133 -6.82 21.68 -3.49
N GLY A 134 -7.03 22.11 -4.73
CA GLY A 134 -5.99 22.42 -5.72
C GLY A 134 -5.07 23.57 -5.31
N ILE A 135 -4.25 23.38 -4.26
CA ILE A 135 -3.22 24.31 -3.84
C ILE A 135 -1.92 23.87 -4.50
N ASN A 136 -1.66 24.48 -5.65
CA ASN A 136 -0.42 24.35 -6.39
C ASN A 136 0.62 25.24 -5.70
N ILE A 137 1.37 24.71 -4.73
CA ILE A 137 2.53 25.44 -4.18
C ILE A 137 3.67 25.30 -5.18
N GLN A 138 3.81 26.31 -6.04
CA GLN A 138 5.06 26.53 -6.77
C GLN A 138 6.15 26.83 -5.74
N THR A 139 7.12 25.93 -5.57
CA THR A 139 8.38 26.26 -4.91
C THR A 139 9.28 26.96 -5.91
N LYS A 140 9.48 28.25 -5.66
CA LYS A 140 10.36 29.22 -6.32
C LYS A 140 11.79 28.67 -6.48
N PRO A 141 12.49 28.87 -7.62
CA PRO A 141 13.92 28.60 -7.69
C PRO A 141 14.73 29.72 -7.02
N SER A 142 15.90 29.29 -6.54
CA SER A 142 16.98 30.01 -5.86
C SER A 142 17.36 31.36 -6.45
#